data_AF-A0AAV8YM70-F1
#
_entry.id   AF-A0AAV8YM70-F1
#
_cell.length_a   1.000
_cell.length_b   1.000
_cell.length_c   1.000
_cell.angle_alpha   90.00
_cell.angle_beta   90.00
_cell.angle_gamma   90.00
#
_symmetry.space_group_name_H-M   'P 1'
#
loop_
_entity.id
_entity.type
_entity.pdbx_description
1 polymer ?
#
loop_
_entity_poly.entity_id
_entity_poly.type
_entity_poly.pdbx_seq_one_letter_code
_entity_poly.pdbx_strand_id
1 'polypeptide(L)'
;VAVGRKMIATRHSGTQRHEIGYPIIENSNFIFANVGSSIDNSSLVNIINCSNVVLEQNVYQRGNFVVFQNYIVAEKQFRCNESITLTSPGDYRFLDNVAPLVERWQGPISVALYAPGYDFFTTLQCIAYLRTCETALIREYVTFHLFFEHGHFPSKVGQGQSIQGVS
;
A
#
# COMPACT_ATOMS: atom_id res chain seq x y z
N VAL A 1 -14.60 7.33 -4.09
CA VAL A 1 -14.96 6.12 -3.30
C VAL A 1 -13.95 5.00 -3.55
N ALA A 2 -13.08 4.67 -2.60
CA ALA A 2 -12.39 3.39 -2.62
C ALA A 2 -13.38 2.33 -2.15
N VAL A 3 -13.89 1.48 -3.05
CA VAL A 3 -14.69 0.33 -2.67
C VAL A 3 -13.73 -0.72 -2.10
N GLY A 4 -13.34 -0.53 -0.84
CA GLY A 4 -12.64 -1.54 -0.06
C GLY A 4 -13.58 -2.71 0.18
N ARG A 5 -13.49 -3.75 -0.64
CA ARG A 5 -14.16 -5.02 -0.32
C ARG A 5 -13.52 -5.58 0.94
N LYS A 6 -14.35 -5.74 1.96
CA LYS A 6 -14.03 -6.35 3.25
C LYS A 6 -13.45 -7.75 3.01
N MET A 7 -12.16 -7.95 3.24
CA MET A 7 -11.59 -9.29 3.34
C MET A 7 -12.14 -9.96 4.60
N ILE A 8 -13.01 -10.95 4.42
CA ILE A 8 -13.47 -11.86 5.46
C ILE A 8 -12.61 -13.11 5.33
N ALA A 9 -11.64 -13.29 6.24
CA ALA A 9 -10.89 -14.53 6.34
C ALA A 9 -11.69 -15.51 7.22
N THR A 10 -12.32 -16.51 6.60
CA THR A 10 -12.86 -17.68 7.32
C THR A 10 -11.78 -18.74 7.41
N ARG A 11 -11.54 -19.23 8.64
CA ARG A 11 -10.57 -20.28 8.94
C ARG A 11 -11.21 -21.63 8.61
N HIS A 12 -10.71 -22.32 7.58
CA HIS A 12 -11.03 -23.73 7.36
C HIS A 12 -9.77 -24.58 7.48
N SER A 13 -9.77 -25.45 8.48
CA SER A 13 -8.87 -26.59 8.60
C SER A 13 -9.21 -27.60 7.49
N GLY A 14 -8.20 -28.15 6.81
CA GLY A 14 -8.37 -29.27 5.89
C GLY A 14 -7.62 -29.13 4.57
N THR A 15 -6.59 -29.94 4.41
CA THR A 15 -5.85 -30.22 3.18
C THR A 15 -6.77 -30.60 2.01
N GLN A 16 -6.77 -29.80 0.93
CA GLN A 16 -6.93 -30.26 -0.45
C GLN A 16 -6.53 -29.15 -1.43
N ARG A 17 -5.67 -29.49 -2.38
CA ARG A 17 -5.17 -28.59 -3.43
C ARG A 17 -6.28 -28.39 -4.46
N HIS A 18 -7.03 -27.29 -4.36
CA HIS A 18 -7.94 -26.82 -5.40
C HIS A 18 -7.24 -25.71 -6.20
N GLU A 19 -7.11 -25.90 -7.51
CA GLU A 19 -6.77 -24.83 -8.45
C GLU A 19 -7.84 -23.74 -8.35
N ILE A 20 -7.46 -22.57 -7.86
CA ILE A 20 -8.32 -21.40 -7.83
C ILE A 20 -8.27 -20.79 -9.23
N GLY A 21 -9.19 -21.24 -10.09
CA GLY A 21 -9.51 -20.53 -11.32
C GLY A 21 -10.06 -19.15 -10.96
N TYR A 22 -9.38 -18.09 -11.38
CA TYR A 22 -9.97 -16.76 -11.38
C TYR A 22 -11.06 -16.74 -12.47
N PRO A 23 -12.31 -16.32 -12.18
CA PRO A 23 -13.29 -16.11 -13.23
C PRO A 23 -12.80 -14.96 -14.11
N ILE A 24 -12.48 -15.27 -15.37
CA ILE A 24 -12.34 -14.26 -16.40
C ILE A 24 -13.72 -13.63 -16.54
N ILE A 25 -13.84 -12.35 -16.15
CA ILE A 25 -15.01 -11.55 -16.48
C ILE A 25 -14.89 -11.20 -17.96
N GLU A 26 -15.27 -12.13 -18.83
CA GLU A 26 -15.60 -11.82 -20.22
C GLU A 26 -17.04 -11.29 -20.24
N ASN A 27 -17.22 -10.13 -20.88
CA ASN A 27 -18.48 -9.41 -21.08
C ASN A 27 -18.82 -8.33 -20.06
N SER A 28 -17.96 -7.31 -19.96
CA SER A 28 -18.44 -5.94 -19.85
C SER A 28 -18.27 -5.27 -21.21
N ASN A 29 -19.39 -5.01 -21.89
CA ASN A 29 -19.43 -4.08 -23.01
C ASN A 29 -19.07 -2.69 -22.46
N PHE A 30 -17.78 -2.39 -22.39
CA PHE A 30 -17.30 -1.04 -22.16
C PHE A 30 -17.60 -0.24 -23.42
N ILE A 31 -18.70 0.50 -23.38
CA ILE A 31 -18.94 1.56 -24.36
C ILE A 31 -17.90 2.63 -24.08
N PHE A 32 -16.84 2.66 -24.87
CA PHE A 32 -16.00 3.85 -25.00
C PHE A 32 -16.86 4.92 -25.65
N ALA A 33 -17.53 5.73 -24.84
CA ALA A 33 -18.02 7.00 -25.32
C ALA A 33 -16.81 7.75 -25.86
N ASN A 34 -16.82 8.10 -27.15
CA ASN A 34 -15.86 9.04 -27.71
C ASN A 34 -16.07 10.38 -27.02
N VAL A 35 -15.42 10.60 -25.87
CA VAL A 35 -15.43 11.87 -25.17
C VAL A 35 -14.41 12.78 -25.85
N GLY A 36 -14.81 13.31 -27.01
CA GLY A 36 -14.11 14.38 -27.73
C GLY A 36 -14.28 15.76 -27.10
N SER A 37 -14.63 15.84 -25.82
CA SER A 37 -14.79 17.09 -25.08
C SER A 37 -13.82 17.09 -23.90
N SER A 38 -13.05 18.16 -23.74
CA SER A 38 -12.24 18.43 -22.55
C SER A 38 -13.09 18.24 -21.29
N ILE A 39 -12.94 17.10 -20.63
CA ILE A 39 -13.61 16.82 -19.36
C ILE A 39 -13.00 17.80 -18.36
N ASP A 40 -13.79 18.77 -17.90
CA ASP A 40 -13.36 19.69 -16.84
C ASP A 40 -12.97 18.87 -15.60
N ASN A 41 -11.83 19.17 -14.99
CA ASN A 41 -11.33 18.51 -13.78
C ASN A 41 -12.38 18.50 -12.65
N SER A 42 -13.25 19.52 -12.58
CA SER A 42 -14.36 19.56 -11.62
C SER A 42 -15.36 18.42 -11.82
N SER A 43 -15.61 18.02 -13.07
CA SER A 43 -16.54 16.95 -13.41
C SER A 43 -15.98 15.56 -13.06
N LEU A 44 -14.66 15.35 -13.18
CA LEU A 44 -14.02 14.09 -12.77
C LEU A 44 -14.11 13.86 -11.26
N VAL A 45 -13.85 14.90 -10.45
CA VAL A 45 -13.96 14.80 -8.99
C VAL A 45 -15.38 14.40 -8.58
N ASN A 46 -16.40 14.97 -9.22
CA ASN A 46 -17.80 14.66 -8.95
C ASN A 46 -18.17 13.23 -9.35
N ILE A 47 -17.65 12.73 -10.48
CA ILE A 47 -17.91 11.36 -10.95
C ILE A 47 -17.24 10.33 -10.05
N ILE A 48 -15.97 10.55 -9.68
CA ILE A 48 -15.20 9.62 -8.84
C ILE A 48 -15.63 9.72 -7.37
N ASN A 49 -16.26 10.85 -7.00
CA ASN A 49 -16.64 11.23 -5.64
C ASN A 49 -15.46 10.97 -4.68
N CYS A 50 -14.38 11.71 -4.92
CA CYS A 50 -13.14 11.61 -4.17
C CYS A 50 -12.77 12.93 -3.50
N SER A 51 -12.03 12.83 -2.41
CA SER A 51 -11.42 13.95 -1.72
C SER A 51 -9.92 13.78 -1.69
N ASN A 52 -9.18 14.89 -1.73
CA ASN A 52 -7.75 14.86 -1.48
C ASN A 52 -7.50 14.43 -0.04
N VAL A 53 -6.53 13.53 0.15
CA VAL A 53 -6.15 13.01 1.46
C VAL A 53 -4.69 13.36 1.71
N VAL A 54 -4.39 13.88 2.89
CA VAL A 54 -3.01 14.07 3.35
C VAL A 54 -2.53 12.74 3.94
N LEU A 55 -1.37 12.25 3.49
CA LEU A 55 -0.80 10.99 3.97
C LEU A 55 -0.13 11.19 5.34
N GLU A 56 -0.91 11.08 6.39
CA GLU A 56 -0.42 11.15 7.77
C GLU A 56 0.11 9.78 8.25
N GLN A 57 1.22 9.81 8.97
CA GLN A 57 1.78 8.63 9.61
C GLN A 57 0.90 8.23 10.79
N ASN A 58 0.48 6.96 10.82
CA ASN A 58 -0.42 6.47 11.85
C ASN A 58 0.02 5.10 12.34
N VAL A 59 -0.07 4.89 13.64
CA VAL A 59 0.15 3.58 14.28
C VAL A 59 -1.15 3.13 14.92
N TYR A 60 -1.65 1.97 14.52
CA TYR A 60 -2.87 1.41 15.09
C TYR A 60 -2.81 -0.11 15.11
N GLN A 61 -3.63 -0.70 15.98
CA GLN A 61 -3.80 -2.14 16.05
C GLN A 61 -5.00 -2.57 15.22
N ARG A 62 -4.85 -3.68 14.48
CA ARG A 62 -5.91 -4.32 13.71
C ARG A 62 -5.89 -5.83 13.96
N GLY A 63 -6.73 -6.26 14.90
CA GLY A 63 -6.71 -7.64 15.39
C GLY A 63 -5.38 -7.95 16.08
N ASN A 64 -4.69 -8.99 15.62
CA ASN A 64 -3.39 -9.38 16.18
C ASN A 64 -2.20 -8.60 15.59
N PHE A 65 -2.44 -7.70 14.64
CA PHE A 65 -1.38 -6.96 13.95
C PHE A 65 -1.30 -5.51 14.44
N VAL A 66 -0.07 -5.03 14.60
CA VAL A 66 0.24 -3.61 14.70
C VAL A 66 0.58 -3.10 13.30
N VAL A 67 -0.02 -1.98 12.89
CA VAL A 67 0.12 -1.40 11.57
C VAL A 67 0.74 -0.02 11.70
N PHE A 68 1.88 0.18 11.04
CA PHE A 68 2.51 1.48 10.83
C PHE A 68 2.13 1.94 9.43
N GLN A 69 1.02 2.66 9.34
CA GLN A 69 0.51 3.20 8.10
C GLN A 69 1.29 4.46 7.71
N ASN A 70 1.63 4.57 6.42
CA ASN A 70 2.38 5.71 5.87
C ASN A 70 3.72 5.91 6.62
N TYR A 71 4.38 4.82 7.03
CA TYR A 71 5.58 4.91 7.86
C TYR A 71 6.76 5.59 7.13
N ILE A 72 6.84 5.42 5.81
CA ILE A 72 7.79 6.16 4.96
C ILE A 72 7.00 6.69 3.77
N VAL A 73 6.75 8.00 3.74
CA VAL A 73 5.88 8.64 2.75
C VAL A 73 6.65 8.99 1.48
N ALA A 74 5.97 8.88 0.33
CA ALA A 74 6.45 9.38 -0.96
C ALA A 74 6.59 10.92 -0.94
N GLU A 75 7.58 11.45 -1.65
CA GLU A 75 7.78 12.92 -1.72
C GLU A 75 6.72 13.60 -2.60
N LYS A 76 6.26 12.95 -3.68
CA LYS A 76 5.20 13.47 -4.52
C LYS A 76 3.84 13.12 -3.93
N GLN A 77 2.94 14.10 -3.96
CA GLN A 77 1.56 13.97 -3.55
C GLN A 77 0.67 14.19 -4.77
N PHE A 78 -0.41 13.43 -4.86
CA PHE A 78 -1.35 13.47 -5.98
C PHE A 78 -2.73 13.82 -5.46
N ARG A 79 -3.48 14.61 -6.22
CA ARG A 79 -4.90 14.80 -5.96
C ARG A 79 -5.63 13.49 -6.27
N CYS A 80 -6.79 13.33 -5.65
CA CYS A 80 -7.56 12.11 -5.73
C CYS A 80 -8.05 11.75 -7.16
N ASN A 81 -8.05 12.71 -8.07
CA ASN A 81 -8.44 12.56 -9.47
C ASN A 81 -7.26 12.63 -10.45
N GLU A 82 -6.03 12.79 -9.97
CA GLU A 82 -4.83 12.91 -10.82
C GLU A 82 -4.16 11.56 -11.11
N SER A 83 -4.36 10.57 -10.23
CA SER A 83 -3.72 9.28 -10.39
C SER A 83 -4.46 8.15 -9.69
N ILE A 84 -4.06 6.92 -9.99
CA ILE A 84 -4.49 5.69 -9.32
C ILE A 84 -3.28 5.14 -8.57
N THR A 85 -3.48 4.61 -7.37
CA THR A 85 -2.40 4.00 -6.58
C THR A 85 -2.31 2.51 -6.86
N LEU A 86 -1.13 2.03 -7.27
CA LEU A 86 -0.84 0.60 -7.28
C LEU A 86 -0.55 0.15 -5.85
N THR A 87 -1.27 -0.87 -5.36
CA THR A 87 -1.07 -1.42 -4.01
C THR A 87 -0.49 -2.81 -4.08
N SER A 88 0.59 -3.06 -3.34
CA SER A 88 1.23 -4.39 -3.28
C SER A 88 1.57 -4.79 -1.83
N PRO A 89 1.12 -5.97 -1.36
CA PRO A 89 1.59 -6.55 -0.11
C PRO A 89 2.87 -7.38 -0.33
N GLY A 90 3.73 -7.47 0.67
CA GLY A 90 4.91 -8.34 0.61
C GLY A 90 5.71 -8.36 1.90
N ASP A 91 6.97 -8.76 1.79
CA ASP A 91 8.00 -8.60 2.80
C ASP A 91 9.29 -8.09 2.13
N TYR A 92 10.34 -7.85 2.91
CA TYR A 92 11.56 -7.22 2.39
C TYR A 92 12.24 -8.01 1.26
N ARG A 93 11.97 -9.31 1.11
CA ARG A 93 12.60 -10.18 0.10
C ARG A 93 12.09 -9.93 -1.32
N PHE A 94 10.96 -9.24 -1.46
CA PHE A 94 10.33 -8.94 -2.75
C PHE A 94 10.52 -7.47 -3.19
N LEU A 95 11.34 -6.72 -2.44
CA LEU A 95 11.56 -5.29 -2.67
C LEU A 95 12.36 -4.98 -3.93
N ASP A 96 13.09 -5.96 -4.46
CA ASP A 96 13.75 -5.91 -5.77
C ASP A 96 12.77 -5.59 -6.92
N ASN A 97 11.50 -5.99 -6.77
CA ASN A 97 10.46 -5.71 -7.76
C ASN A 97 9.98 -4.26 -7.76
N VAL A 98 10.28 -3.46 -6.73
CA VAL A 98 9.75 -2.09 -6.60
C VAL A 98 10.33 -1.17 -7.66
N ALA A 99 11.62 -1.30 -8.00
CA ALA A 99 12.28 -0.51 -9.03
C ALA A 99 11.64 -0.68 -10.41
N PRO A 100 11.53 -1.91 -10.99
CA PRO A 100 10.89 -2.09 -12.28
C PRO A 100 9.40 -1.72 -12.26
N LEU A 101 8.71 -1.87 -11.11
CA LEU A 101 7.32 -1.44 -10.97
C LEU A 101 7.17 0.08 -11.07
N VAL A 102 8.00 0.85 -10.36
CA VAL A 102 7.88 2.32 -10.36
C VAL A 102 8.27 2.93 -11.70
N GLU A 103 9.26 2.35 -12.39
CA GLU A 103 9.68 2.78 -13.73
C GLU A 103 8.59 2.58 -14.78
N ARG A 104 7.82 1.49 -14.66
CA ARG A 104 6.71 1.19 -15.57
C ARG A 104 5.43 1.93 -15.21
N TRP A 105 5.11 2.05 -13.93
CA TRP A 105 3.87 2.65 -13.46
C TRP A 105 3.89 4.18 -13.56
N GLN A 106 5.00 4.83 -13.18
CA GLN A 106 5.16 6.28 -13.16
C GLN A 106 4.03 7.03 -12.44
N GLY A 107 3.50 6.42 -11.38
CA GLY A 107 2.45 6.96 -10.53
C GLY A 107 2.63 6.52 -9.08
N PRO A 108 1.73 6.91 -8.16
CA PRO A 108 1.84 6.56 -6.75
C PRO A 108 1.75 5.04 -6.55
N ILE A 109 2.61 4.52 -5.67
CA ILE A 109 2.62 3.11 -5.25
C ILE A 109 2.55 3.07 -3.71
N SER A 110 1.68 2.20 -3.19
CA SER A 110 1.56 1.90 -1.76
C SER A 110 2.02 0.46 -1.52
N VAL A 111 3.10 0.29 -0.75
CA VAL A 111 3.67 -1.03 -0.45
C VAL A 111 3.49 -1.35 1.02
N ALA A 112 2.78 -2.45 1.32
CA ALA A 112 2.59 -2.92 2.69
C ALA A 112 3.49 -4.12 2.97
N LEU A 113 4.46 -3.96 3.88
CA LEU A 113 5.45 -4.97 4.20
C LEU A 113 5.18 -5.61 5.56
N TYR A 114 5.10 -6.94 5.56
CA TYR A 114 5.13 -7.73 6.76
C TYR A 114 6.58 -7.77 7.29
N ALA A 115 6.79 -7.24 8.50
CA ALA A 115 8.11 -7.02 9.07
C ALA A 115 8.12 -7.32 10.58
N PRO A 116 8.03 -8.60 11.00
CA PRO A 116 8.10 -8.99 12.40
C PRO A 116 9.44 -8.58 13.02
N GLY A 117 9.52 -8.55 14.35
CA GLY A 117 10.62 -7.91 15.09
C GLY A 117 12.05 -8.25 14.66
N TYR A 118 12.30 -9.46 14.15
CA TYR A 118 13.62 -9.85 13.62
C TYR A 118 13.92 -9.28 12.22
N ASP A 119 12.89 -9.03 11.41
CA ASP A 119 12.99 -8.48 10.04
C ASP A 119 12.79 -6.95 10.01
N PHE A 120 12.33 -6.33 11.09
CA PHE A 120 11.95 -4.92 11.11
C PHE A 120 13.10 -3.98 10.67
N PHE A 121 14.26 -4.10 11.29
CA PHE A 121 15.42 -3.26 10.96
C PHE A 121 15.98 -3.55 9.57
N THR A 122 16.04 -4.83 9.18
CA THR A 122 16.44 -5.24 7.84
C THR A 122 15.52 -4.64 6.79
N THR A 123 14.20 -4.66 7.03
CA THR A 123 13.21 -4.04 6.16
C THR A 123 13.46 -2.54 5.99
N LEU A 124 13.74 -1.81 7.08
CA LEU A 124 14.07 -0.39 7.00
C LEU A 124 15.36 -0.11 6.24
N GLN A 125 16.39 -0.95 6.43
CA GLN A 125 17.64 -0.84 5.68
C GLN A 125 17.43 -1.08 4.18
N CYS A 126 16.63 -2.08 3.80
CA CYS A 126 16.27 -2.32 2.41
C CYS A 126 15.50 -1.13 1.81
N ILE A 127 14.52 -0.57 2.52
CA ILE A 127 13.79 0.62 2.05
C ILE A 127 14.73 1.82 1.88
N ALA A 128 15.63 2.04 2.85
CA ALA A 128 16.63 3.10 2.77
C ALA A 128 17.58 2.92 1.58
N TYR A 129 18.04 1.70 1.33
CA TYR A 129 18.85 1.36 0.16
C TYR A 129 18.10 1.65 -1.14
N LEU A 130 16.87 1.14 -1.30
CA LEU A 130 16.05 1.40 -2.48
C LEU A 130 15.88 2.90 -2.75
N ARG A 131 15.57 3.69 -1.71
CA ARG A 131 15.32 5.14 -1.84
C ARG A 131 16.58 5.97 -2.12
N THR A 132 17.76 5.44 -1.80
CA THR A 132 19.03 6.19 -1.88
C THR A 132 19.90 5.73 -3.05
N CYS A 133 19.87 4.45 -3.37
CA CYS A 133 20.85 3.80 -4.24
C CYS A 133 20.25 3.25 -5.55
N GLU A 134 18.97 2.87 -5.59
CA GLU A 134 18.37 2.29 -6.81
C GLU A 134 17.90 3.36 -7.79
N THR A 135 16.76 4.00 -7.50
CA THR A 135 16.20 5.04 -8.37
C THR A 135 15.45 6.09 -7.56
N ALA A 136 15.62 7.36 -7.93
CA ALA A 136 14.95 8.48 -7.29
C ALA A 136 13.41 8.36 -7.36
N LEU A 137 12.88 7.64 -8.36
CA LEU A 137 11.45 7.40 -8.52
C LEU A 137 10.85 6.68 -7.29
N ILE A 138 11.61 5.81 -6.62
CA ILE A 138 11.12 5.14 -5.40
C ILE A 138 10.84 6.16 -4.30
N ARG A 139 11.75 7.11 -4.12
CA ARG A 139 11.62 8.19 -3.13
C ARG A 139 10.43 9.09 -3.46
N GLU A 140 10.24 9.38 -4.74
CA GLU A 140 9.19 10.25 -5.24
C GLU A 140 7.79 9.65 -5.18
N TYR A 141 7.63 8.36 -5.53
CA TYR A 141 6.31 7.78 -5.79
C TYR A 141 5.86 6.70 -4.80
N VAL A 142 6.78 6.13 -4.00
CA VAL A 142 6.47 4.95 -3.18
C VAL A 142 6.28 5.32 -1.71
N THR A 143 5.10 5.02 -1.19
CA THR A 143 4.79 5.06 0.25
C THR A 143 4.84 3.65 0.82
N PHE A 144 5.60 3.47 1.91
CA PHE A 144 5.73 2.19 2.59
C PHE A 144 4.95 2.16 3.90
N HIS A 145 4.29 1.03 4.13
CA HIS A 145 3.56 0.69 5.34
C HIS A 145 4.20 -0.56 5.93
N LEU A 146 4.29 -0.65 7.25
CA LEU A 146 4.81 -1.85 7.93
C LEU A 146 3.70 -2.47 8.77
N PHE A 147 3.66 -3.79 8.87
CA PHE A 147 2.80 -4.47 9.82
C PHE A 147 3.44 -5.76 10.33
N PHE A 148 3.09 -6.13 11.56
CA PHE A 148 3.62 -7.32 12.24
C PHE A 148 2.69 -7.73 13.38
N GLU A 149 2.75 -8.97 13.86
CA GLU A 149 1.96 -9.36 15.02
C GLU A 149 2.43 -8.64 16.29
N HIS A 150 1.49 -8.31 17.17
CA HIS A 150 1.75 -7.64 18.44
C HIS A 150 2.83 -8.35 19.30
N GLY A 151 2.87 -9.68 19.26
CA GLY A 151 3.86 -10.49 19.99
C GLY A 151 5.29 -10.41 19.45
N HIS A 152 5.48 -9.82 18.26
CA HIS A 152 6.78 -9.67 17.60
C HIS A 152 7.23 -8.21 17.55
N PHE A 153 6.91 -7.41 18.57
CA PHE A 153 7.36 -6.02 18.64
C PHE A 153 8.91 -5.96 18.63
N PRO A 154 9.54 -5.07 17.84
CA PRO A 154 10.99 -4.97 17.80
C PRO A 154 11.53 -4.60 19.19
N SER A 155 12.38 -5.44 19.78
CA SER A 155 12.88 -5.28 21.16
C SER A 155 13.73 -4.02 21.39
N LYS A 156 13.99 -3.23 20.34
CA LYS A 156 14.84 -2.01 20.38
C LYS A 156 14.22 -0.84 19.62
N VAL A 157 12.93 -0.54 19.81
CA VAL A 157 12.46 0.82 19.49
C VAL A 157 13.06 1.73 20.56
N GLY A 158 13.91 2.69 20.16
CA GLY A 158 14.67 3.54 21.06
C GLY A 158 13.82 4.11 22.21
N GLN A 159 14.40 4.16 23.40
CA GLN A 159 13.80 4.78 24.58
C GLN A 159 13.33 6.19 24.23
N GLY A 160 12.02 6.41 24.11
CA GLY A 160 11.52 7.74 23.75
C GLY A 160 10.05 7.88 23.38
N GLN A 161 9.32 6.81 23.08
CA GLN A 161 7.86 6.90 22.92
C GLN A 161 7.19 5.67 23.52
N SER A 162 6.76 5.80 24.77
CA SER A 162 5.66 5.00 25.30
C SER A 162 4.43 5.26 24.43
N ILE A 163 3.91 4.23 23.80
CA ILE A 163 2.56 4.26 23.24
C ILE A 163 1.61 4.20 24.45
N GLN A 164 1.46 5.33 25.14
CA GLN A 164 0.37 5.49 26.09
C GLN A 164 -0.91 5.64 25.28
N GLY A 165 -1.75 4.60 25.30
CA GLY A 165 -3.09 4.67 24.74
C GLY A 165 -3.46 3.49 23.86
N VAL A 166 -3.42 2.28 24.41
CA VAL A 166 -4.31 1.20 23.96
C VAL A 166 -4.87 0.55 25.21
N SER A 167 -6.05 1.01 25.62
CA SER A 167 -6.91 0.35 26.61
C SER A 167 -7.58 -0.87 25.99
#